data_AF-A0A847X167-F1
#
_entry.id   AF-A0A847X167-F1
#
_cell.length_a   1.000
_cell.length_b   1.000
_cell.length_c   1.000
_cell.angle_alpha   90.00
_cell.angle_beta   90.00
_cell.angle_gamma   90.00
#
_symmetry.space_group_name_H-M   'P 1'
#
loop_
_entity.id
_entity.type
_entity.pdbx_description
1 polymer ?
#
loop_
_entity_poly.entity_id
_entity_poly.type
_entity_poly.pdbx_seq_one_letter_code
_entity_poly.pdbx_strand_id
1 'polypeptide(L)'
;MTVLVTGGAGYIGSHMVLNLADNGEDVVVLDNLVTGFDWAIDGRAKFELGNAGDIDRVVKLIEKHGITEIVHFAGSIVVPESVTNPLKYYANNTSTSRNLIEAAVKGGVKHFIFSSTAAVYGMTGLAPVVEETALNPMSPYGKSKLMTEWMLADVAAAHPMTFGVLRYFNVAGADPGKRSGQST
;
A
#
# COMPACT_ATOMS: atom_id res chain seq x y z
N MET A 1 16.49 0.06 11.09
CA MET A 1 15.30 0.86 10.73
C MET A 1 14.23 -0.16 10.40
N THR A 2 13.01 -0.02 10.93
CA THR A 2 11.99 -1.07 10.75
C THR A 2 10.88 -0.59 9.83
N VAL A 3 10.69 -1.30 8.72
CA VAL A 3 9.70 -0.98 7.70
C VAL A 3 8.49 -1.92 7.84
N LEU A 4 7.30 -1.34 7.98
CA LEU A 4 6.05 -2.08 7.88
C LEU A 4 5.58 -2.12 6.43
N VAL A 5 5.49 -3.32 5.86
CA VAL A 5 4.92 -3.55 4.54
C VAL A 5 3.52 -4.15 4.70
N THR A 6 2.49 -3.35 4.40
CA THR A 6 1.11 -3.89 4.38
C THR A 6 0.80 -4.46 3.00
N GLY A 7 0.08 -5.58 2.92
CA GLY A 7 -0.13 -6.27 1.64
C GLY A 7 1.14 -7.00 1.15
N GLY A 8 2.08 -7.28 2.06
CA GLY A 8 3.39 -7.87 1.74
C GLY A 8 3.32 -9.34 1.30
N ALA A 9 2.18 -10.00 1.47
CA ALA A 9 1.94 -11.35 0.93
C ALA A 9 1.40 -11.33 -0.50
N GLY A 10 1.12 -10.13 -1.05
CA GLY A 10 0.67 -9.95 -2.42
C GLY A 10 1.81 -9.87 -3.44
N TYR A 11 1.45 -9.70 -4.71
CA TYR A 11 2.42 -9.70 -5.83
C TYR A 11 3.49 -8.62 -5.69
N ILE A 12 3.13 -7.33 -5.68
CA ILE A 12 4.11 -6.23 -5.58
C ILE A 12 4.74 -6.18 -4.18
N GLY A 13 3.92 -6.38 -3.14
CA GLY A 13 4.35 -6.33 -1.75
C GLY A 13 5.46 -7.33 -1.43
N SER A 14 5.34 -8.57 -1.89
CA SER A 14 6.38 -9.60 -1.67
C SER A 14 7.71 -9.24 -2.33
N HIS A 15 7.69 -8.60 -3.51
CA HIS A 15 8.91 -8.12 -4.16
C HIS A 15 9.54 -6.95 -3.38
N MET A 16 8.73 -6.08 -2.78
CA MET A 16 9.23 -5.04 -1.87
C MET A 16 9.89 -5.66 -0.62
N VAL A 17 9.25 -6.68 -0.04
CA VAL A 17 9.79 -7.40 1.13
C VAL A 17 11.13 -8.06 0.79
N LEU A 18 11.23 -8.73 -0.36
CA LEU A 18 12.49 -9.30 -0.85
C LEU A 18 13.56 -8.23 -1.00
N ASN A 19 13.24 -7.10 -1.63
CA ASN A 19 14.19 -6.03 -1.85
C ASN A 19 14.70 -5.42 -0.54
N LEU A 20 13.81 -5.14 0.41
CA LEU A 20 14.19 -4.63 1.74
C LEU A 20 15.06 -5.64 2.50
N ALA A 21 14.68 -6.91 2.51
CA ALA A 21 15.43 -7.96 3.18
C ALA A 21 16.80 -8.22 2.54
N ASP A 22 16.92 -8.11 1.22
CA ASP A 22 18.20 -8.21 0.49
C ASP A 22 19.14 -7.03 0.80
N ASN A 23 18.58 -5.88 1.21
CA ASN A 23 19.36 -4.72 1.67
C ASN A 23 19.60 -4.73 3.19
N GLY A 24 19.17 -5.78 3.91
CA GLY A 24 19.41 -5.93 5.34
C GLY A 24 18.50 -5.08 6.24
N GLU A 25 17.38 -4.59 5.72
CA GLU A 25 16.39 -3.86 6.52
C GLU A 25 15.55 -4.81 7.39
N ASP A 26 15.10 -4.31 8.55
CA ASP A 26 14.13 -5.02 9.39
C ASP A 26 12.73 -4.85 8.79
N VAL A 27 12.11 -5.95 8.38
CA VAL A 27 10.78 -5.92 7.73
C VAL A 27 9.73 -6.58 8.60
N VAL A 28 8.60 -5.88 8.77
CA VAL A 28 7.36 -6.44 9.32
C VAL A 28 6.33 -6.48 8.20
N VAL A 29 5.73 -7.63 7.94
CA VAL A 29 4.64 -7.80 6.98
C VAL A 29 3.32 -7.89 7.72
N LEU A 30 2.38 -7.02 7.37
CA LEU A 30 0.99 -7.08 7.84
C LEU A 30 0.07 -7.40 6.67
N ASP A 31 -0.56 -8.56 6.71
CA ASP A 31 -1.45 -9.03 5.65
C ASP A 31 -2.60 -9.85 6.26
N ASN A 32 -3.75 -9.86 5.61
CA ASN A 32 -4.90 -10.67 6.00
C ASN A 32 -5.11 -11.91 5.11
N LEU A 33 -4.23 -12.11 4.11
CA LEU A 33 -4.20 -13.24 3.18
C LEU A 33 -5.49 -13.43 2.37
N VAL A 34 -6.32 -12.38 2.23
CA VAL A 34 -7.55 -12.47 1.41
C VAL A 34 -7.22 -12.69 -0.07
N THR A 35 -6.11 -12.13 -0.56
CA THR A 35 -5.58 -12.34 -1.92
C THR A 35 -4.08 -12.61 -1.96
N GLY A 36 -3.41 -12.49 -0.82
CA GLY A 36 -1.98 -12.79 -0.67
C GLY A 36 -1.76 -14.23 -0.26
N PHE A 37 -0.51 -14.67 -0.37
CA PHE A 37 -0.12 -16.02 -0.02
C PHE A 37 1.01 -16.00 1.01
N ASP A 38 0.88 -16.80 2.07
CA ASP A 38 1.88 -16.91 3.13
C ASP A 38 3.26 -17.36 2.60
N TRP A 39 3.28 -18.27 1.63
CA TRP A 39 4.50 -18.74 0.98
C TRP A 39 5.23 -17.66 0.17
N ALA A 40 4.56 -16.55 -0.17
CA ALA A 40 5.18 -15.43 -0.88
C ALA A 40 5.94 -14.48 0.05
N ILE A 41 5.83 -14.68 1.37
CA ILE A 41 6.50 -13.85 2.38
C ILE A 41 7.92 -14.38 2.58
N ASP A 42 8.91 -13.49 2.46
CA ASP A 42 10.30 -13.85 2.75
C ASP A 42 10.47 -14.22 4.23
N GLY A 43 11.10 -15.38 4.50
CA GLY A 43 11.28 -15.89 5.87
C GLY A 43 12.16 -15.03 6.78
N ARG A 44 12.87 -14.03 6.25
CA ARG A 44 13.60 -13.03 7.04
C ARG A 44 12.68 -11.96 7.63
N ALA A 45 11.50 -11.75 7.04
CA ALA A 45 10.52 -10.79 7.53
C ALA A 45 9.68 -11.36 8.69
N LYS A 46 9.27 -10.48 9.60
CA LYS A 46 8.32 -10.83 10.67
C LYS A 46 6.91 -10.75 10.11
N PHE A 47 6.16 -11.84 10.12
CA PHE A 47 4.78 -11.85 9.64
C PHE A 47 3.76 -11.66 10.76
N GLU A 48 2.79 -10.78 10.51
CA GLU A 48 1.66 -10.49 11.38
C GLU A 48 0.35 -10.63 10.58
N LEU A 49 -0.44 -11.66 10.89
CA LEU A 49 -1.74 -11.89 10.24
C LEU A 49 -2.79 -10.92 10.78
N GLY A 50 -3.26 -9.96 9.98
CA GLY A 50 -4.26 -8.99 10.42
C GLY A 50 -4.67 -7.97 9.37
N ASN A 51 -5.66 -7.15 9.71
CA ASN A 51 -6.14 -6.07 8.85
C ASN A 51 -5.35 -4.77 9.11
N ALA A 52 -4.83 -4.15 8.05
CA ALA A 52 -4.12 -2.87 8.13
C ALA A 52 -4.99 -1.68 8.62
N GLY A 53 -6.32 -1.82 8.57
CA GLY A 53 -7.27 -0.83 9.08
C GLY A 53 -7.60 -0.97 10.56
N ASP A 54 -7.03 -1.96 11.27
CA ASP A 54 -7.14 -2.11 12.72
C ASP A 54 -6.13 -1.18 13.42
N ILE A 55 -6.61 -0.02 13.85
CA ILE A 55 -5.79 1.06 14.40
C ILE A 55 -5.00 0.59 15.62
N ASP A 56 -5.67 0.00 16.60
CA ASP A 56 -5.06 -0.40 17.87
C ASP A 56 -4.00 -1.47 17.66
N ARG A 57 -4.26 -2.40 16.73
CA ARG A 57 -3.27 -3.41 16.37
C ARG A 57 -2.06 -2.79 15.71
N VAL A 58 -2.24 -1.91 14.72
CA VAL A 58 -1.12 -1.29 14.01
C VAL A 58 -0.28 -0.43 14.96
N VAL A 59 -0.89 0.33 15.86
CA VAL A 59 -0.17 1.10 16.89
C VAL A 59 0.69 0.17 17.76
N LYS A 60 0.14 -0.94 18.25
CA LYS A 60 0.91 -1.93 19.03
C LYS A 60 2.06 -2.54 18.23
N LEU A 61 1.88 -2.78 16.94
CA LEU A 61 2.96 -3.28 16.07
C LEU A 61 4.07 -2.24 15.93
N ILE A 62 3.70 -0.96 15.73
CA ILE A 62 4.66 0.14 15.63
C ILE A 62 5.52 0.20 16.89
N GLU A 63 4.91 0.18 18.07
CA GLU A 63 5.62 0.18 19.37
C GLU A 63 6.49 -1.07 19.55
N LYS A 64 5.93 -2.26 19.29
CA LYS A 64 6.61 -3.55 19.48
C LYS A 64 7.87 -3.70 18.63
N HIS A 65 7.85 -3.18 17.40
CA HIS A 65 8.91 -3.38 16.41
C HIS A 65 9.74 -2.12 16.12
N GLY A 66 9.41 -0.99 16.74
CA GLY A 66 10.07 0.29 16.47
C GLY A 66 9.92 0.71 15.01
N ILE A 67 8.71 0.55 14.44
CA ILE A 67 8.46 0.88 13.03
C ILE A 67 8.57 2.39 12.83
N THR A 68 9.41 2.79 11.87
CA THR A 68 9.64 4.19 11.53
C THR A 68 9.08 4.54 10.15
N GLU A 69 8.82 3.54 9.31
CA GLU A 69 8.35 3.68 7.93
C GLU A 69 7.23 2.69 7.60
N ILE A 70 6.27 3.13 6.79
CA ILE A 70 5.20 2.28 6.25
C ILE A 70 5.25 2.29 4.72
N VAL A 71 5.16 1.11 4.11
CA VAL A 71 4.90 0.93 2.68
C VAL A 71 3.54 0.23 2.51
N HIS A 72 2.60 0.92 1.88
CA HIS A 72 1.20 0.49 1.83
C HIS A 72 0.80 -0.07 0.45
N PHE A 73 0.69 -1.40 0.37
CA PHE A 73 0.16 -2.12 -0.81
C PHE A 73 -1.23 -2.72 -0.57
N ALA A 74 -1.66 -2.92 0.68
CA ALA A 74 -2.95 -3.52 0.99
C ALA A 74 -4.13 -2.75 0.37
N GLY A 75 -4.94 -3.44 -0.43
CA GLY A 75 -6.14 -2.88 -1.06
C GLY A 75 -6.63 -3.72 -2.24
N SER A 76 -7.89 -3.56 -2.59
CA SER A 76 -8.51 -4.16 -3.77
C SER A 76 -8.11 -3.42 -5.04
N ILE A 77 -7.86 -4.16 -6.13
CA ILE A 77 -7.30 -3.61 -7.38
C ILE A 77 -8.11 -3.89 -8.66
N VAL A 78 -9.22 -4.65 -8.57
CA VAL A 78 -9.97 -5.09 -9.76
C VAL A 78 -10.95 -4.01 -10.22
N VAL A 79 -10.58 -3.26 -11.26
CA VAL A 79 -11.37 -2.11 -11.76
C VAL A 79 -12.83 -2.46 -12.09
N PRO A 80 -13.15 -3.50 -12.88
CA PRO A 80 -14.54 -3.83 -13.20
C PRO A 80 -15.38 -4.18 -11.96
N GLU A 81 -14.79 -4.88 -10.98
CA GLU A 81 -15.46 -5.20 -9.71
C GLU A 81 -15.74 -3.93 -8.90
N SER A 82 -14.84 -2.93 -8.95
CA SER A 82 -15.07 -1.67 -8.24
C SER A 82 -16.31 -0.93 -8.74
N VAL A 83 -16.66 -1.07 -10.03
CA VAL A 83 -17.86 -0.45 -10.60
C VAL A 83 -19.12 -1.18 -10.13
N THR A 84 -19.08 -2.51 -10.02
CA THR A 84 -20.23 -3.30 -9.57
C THR A 84 -20.41 -3.28 -8.05
N ASN A 85 -19.32 -3.15 -7.29
CA ASN A 85 -19.33 -3.11 -5.82
C ASN A 85 -18.45 -1.97 -5.27
N PRO A 86 -18.87 -0.71 -5.43
CA PRO A 86 -18.06 0.45 -5.04
C PRO A 86 -17.82 0.54 -3.53
N LEU A 87 -18.80 0.17 -2.71
CA LEU A 87 -18.69 0.25 -1.25
C LEU A 87 -17.61 -0.70 -0.70
N LYS A 88 -17.42 -1.88 -1.31
CA LYS A 88 -16.31 -2.77 -0.99
C LYS A 88 -14.96 -2.09 -1.20
N TYR A 89 -14.81 -1.31 -2.27
CA TYR A 89 -13.56 -0.61 -2.57
C TYR A 89 -13.32 0.58 -1.64
N TYR A 90 -14.35 1.38 -1.34
CA TYR A 90 -14.20 2.46 -0.36
C TYR A 90 -13.90 1.92 1.04
N ALA A 91 -14.53 0.83 1.46
CA ALA A 91 -14.23 0.20 2.74
C ALA A 91 -12.81 -0.37 2.79
N ASN A 92 -12.41 -1.17 1.78
CA ASN A 92 -11.13 -1.88 1.81
C ASN A 92 -9.93 -1.00 1.45
N ASN A 93 -10.12 0.04 0.64
CA ASN A 93 -9.04 0.92 0.22
C ASN A 93 -9.08 2.20 1.07
N THR A 94 -10.10 3.03 0.90
CA THR A 94 -10.13 4.36 1.52
C THR A 94 -10.21 4.30 3.04
N SER A 95 -11.16 3.55 3.62
CA SER A 95 -11.29 3.46 5.08
C SER A 95 -10.09 2.76 5.73
N THR A 96 -9.59 1.68 5.13
CA THR A 96 -8.36 1.01 5.57
C THR A 96 -7.16 1.96 5.55
N SER A 97 -6.92 2.66 4.43
CA SER A 97 -5.82 3.62 4.33
C SER A 97 -5.97 4.74 5.35
N ARG A 98 -7.18 5.29 5.52
CA ARG A 98 -7.46 6.34 6.52
C ARG A 98 -7.10 5.88 7.94
N ASN A 99 -7.49 4.67 8.30
CA ASN A 99 -7.18 4.10 9.62
C ASN A 99 -5.69 3.79 9.78
N LEU A 100 -5.04 3.29 8.74
CA LEU A 100 -3.59 3.04 8.74
C LEU A 100 -2.80 4.36 8.91
N ILE A 101 -3.24 5.44 8.24
CA ILE A 101 -2.65 6.77 8.39
C ILE A 101 -2.85 7.31 9.82
N GLU A 102 -4.04 7.13 10.41
CA GLU A 102 -4.26 7.49 11.82
C GLU A 102 -3.31 6.70 12.75
N ALA A 103 -3.17 5.40 12.54
CA ALA A 103 -2.27 4.57 13.33
C ALA A 103 -0.80 5.01 13.16
N ALA A 104 -0.39 5.39 11.95
CA ALA A 104 0.93 5.91 11.65
C ALA A 104 1.23 7.19 12.44
N VAL A 105 0.27 8.14 12.45
CA VAL A 105 0.38 9.39 13.23
C VAL A 105 0.46 9.10 14.73
N LYS A 106 -0.42 8.23 15.26
CA LYS A 106 -0.42 7.84 16.68
C LYS A 106 0.87 7.15 17.10
N GLY A 107 1.42 6.30 16.24
CA GLY A 107 2.64 5.54 16.48
C GLY A 107 3.93 6.33 16.20
N GLY A 108 3.85 7.56 15.71
CA GLY A 108 5.03 8.39 15.43
C GLY A 108 5.86 7.92 14.22
N VAL A 109 5.21 7.30 13.22
CA VAL A 109 5.84 6.92 11.95
C VAL A 109 6.27 8.19 11.20
N LYS A 110 7.49 8.16 10.64
CA LYS A 110 8.12 9.32 10.01
C LYS A 110 7.85 9.39 8.51
N HIS A 111 7.83 8.24 7.84
CA HIS A 111 7.74 8.16 6.38
C HIS A 111 6.66 7.17 5.92
N PHE A 112 5.85 7.59 4.95
CA PHE A 112 4.78 6.78 4.40
C PHE A 112 4.87 6.69 2.87
N ILE A 113 5.03 5.49 2.32
CA ILE A 113 5.00 5.24 0.88
C ILE A 113 3.68 4.58 0.52
N PHE A 114 2.96 5.17 -0.44
CA PHE A 114 1.67 4.67 -0.90
C PHE A 114 1.72 4.15 -2.33
N SER A 115 1.24 2.92 -2.51
CA SER A 115 0.95 2.33 -3.83
C SER A 115 -0.35 2.93 -4.40
N SER A 116 -0.21 4.01 -5.16
CA SER A 116 -1.29 4.55 -5.98
C SER A 116 -1.35 3.87 -7.35
N THR A 117 -2.01 4.51 -8.33
CA THR A 117 -2.30 3.93 -9.64
C THR A 117 -2.41 5.03 -10.69
N ALA A 118 -2.03 4.74 -11.94
CA ALA A 118 -2.29 5.62 -13.08
C ALA A 118 -3.80 5.80 -13.36
N ALA A 119 -4.68 4.95 -12.81
CA ALA A 119 -6.13 5.11 -12.94
C ALA A 119 -6.67 6.43 -12.32
N VAL A 120 -5.87 7.13 -11.50
CA VAL A 120 -6.21 8.45 -10.97
C VAL A 120 -6.30 9.53 -12.05
N TYR A 121 -5.59 9.36 -13.18
CA TYR A 121 -5.62 10.32 -14.28
C TYR A 121 -6.87 10.18 -15.16
N GLY A 122 -7.56 9.03 -15.11
CA GLY A 122 -8.71 8.77 -15.96
C GLY A 122 -8.34 8.60 -17.44
N MET A 123 -9.22 9.07 -18.33
CA MET A 123 -8.96 9.04 -19.77
C MET A 123 -8.16 10.27 -20.18
N THR A 124 -6.93 10.05 -20.64
CA THR A 124 -6.03 11.08 -21.15
C THR A 124 -5.88 10.96 -22.66
N GLY A 125 -5.29 11.97 -23.29
CA GLY A 125 -4.96 11.93 -24.72
C GLY A 125 -3.82 10.95 -25.03
N LEU A 126 -3.30 11.00 -26.25
CA LEU A 126 -2.21 10.12 -26.71
C LEU A 126 -0.82 10.49 -26.17
N ALA A 127 -0.68 11.64 -25.52
CA ALA A 127 0.59 12.07 -24.94
C ALA A 127 0.93 11.23 -23.69
N PRO A 128 2.23 10.98 -23.41
CA PRO A 128 2.64 10.41 -22.14
C PRO A 128 2.07 11.21 -20.97
N VAL A 129 1.55 10.48 -19.98
CA VAL A 129 0.97 11.08 -18.77
C VAL A 129 2.10 11.50 -17.84
N VAL A 130 2.08 12.77 -17.41
CA VAL A 130 2.98 13.35 -16.40
C VAL A 130 2.24 13.64 -15.10
N GLU A 131 2.97 13.88 -14.01
CA GLU A 131 2.42 14.09 -12.67
C GLU A 131 1.47 15.28 -12.55
N GLU A 132 1.67 16.32 -13.37
CA GLU A 132 0.82 17.51 -13.48
C GLU A 132 -0.45 17.28 -14.31
N THR A 133 -0.59 16.10 -14.92
CA THR A 133 -1.81 15.75 -15.68
C THR A 133 -3.02 15.76 -14.73
N ALA A 134 -4.11 16.37 -15.18
CA ALA A 134 -5.33 16.49 -14.39
C ALA A 134 -5.83 15.13 -13.89
N LEU A 135 -6.19 15.07 -12.61
CA LEU A 135 -6.69 13.87 -11.95
C LEU A 135 -8.21 13.78 -12.14
N ASN A 136 -8.67 12.80 -12.90
CA ASN A 136 -10.09 12.60 -13.19
C ASN A 136 -10.46 11.10 -13.22
N PRO A 137 -10.38 10.38 -12.09
CA PRO A 137 -10.60 8.94 -12.06
C PRO A 137 -12.01 8.55 -12.50
N MET A 138 -12.08 7.61 -13.43
CA MET A 138 -13.35 7.14 -14.01
C MET A 138 -13.96 5.93 -13.30
N SER A 139 -13.29 5.36 -12.30
CA SER A 139 -13.76 4.19 -11.56
C SER A 139 -13.72 4.39 -10.04
N PRO A 140 -14.55 3.68 -9.26
CA PRO A 140 -14.47 3.69 -7.80
C PRO A 140 -13.10 3.26 -7.27
N TYR A 141 -12.42 2.31 -7.93
CA TYR A 141 -11.03 1.97 -7.63
C TYR A 141 -10.10 3.20 -7.74
N GLY A 142 -10.10 3.90 -8.88
CA GLY A 142 -9.27 5.09 -9.07
C GLY A 142 -9.61 6.20 -8.08
N LYS A 143 -10.90 6.43 -7.82
CA LYS A 143 -11.37 7.40 -6.81
C LYS A 143 -10.86 7.05 -5.41
N SER A 144 -10.94 5.78 -5.01
CA SER A 144 -10.47 5.34 -3.70
C SER A 144 -8.97 5.58 -3.48
N LYS A 145 -8.15 5.40 -4.53
CA LYS A 145 -6.71 5.64 -4.48
C LYS A 145 -6.40 7.13 -4.41
N LEU A 146 -7.09 7.96 -5.21
CA LEU A 146 -6.95 9.42 -5.17
C LEU A 146 -7.35 10.01 -3.82
N MET A 147 -8.42 9.50 -3.19
CA MET A 147 -8.80 9.90 -1.83
C MET A 147 -7.67 9.65 -0.82
N THR A 148 -6.95 8.53 -0.94
CA THR A 148 -5.79 8.26 -0.08
C THR A 148 -4.63 9.24 -0.34
N GLU A 149 -4.39 9.65 -1.58
CA GLU A 149 -3.38 10.69 -1.88
C GLU A 149 -3.72 12.01 -1.19
N TRP A 150 -4.98 12.45 -1.25
CA TRP A 150 -5.44 13.67 -0.57
C TRP A 150 -5.30 13.56 0.95
N MET A 151 -5.74 12.45 1.54
CA MET A 151 -5.61 12.23 2.98
C MET A 151 -4.15 12.27 3.44
N LEU A 152 -3.21 11.69 2.67
CA LEU A 152 -1.78 11.75 2.99
C LEU A 152 -1.24 13.17 2.91
N ALA A 153 -1.61 13.93 1.88
CA ALA A 153 -1.19 15.32 1.72
C ALA A 153 -1.67 16.20 2.89
N ASP A 154 -2.95 16.08 3.26
CA ASP A 154 -3.54 16.83 4.37
C ASP A 154 -2.89 16.46 5.71
N VAL A 155 -2.64 15.17 5.95
CA VAL A 155 -2.00 14.70 7.19
C VAL A 155 -0.53 15.13 7.26
N ALA A 156 0.22 15.07 6.16
CA ALA A 156 1.61 15.52 6.11
C ALA A 156 1.74 17.05 6.30
N ALA A 157 0.73 17.82 5.92
CA ALA A 157 0.68 19.25 6.22
C ALA A 157 0.41 19.54 7.71
N ALA A 158 -0.29 18.64 8.41
CA ALA A 158 -0.69 18.81 9.81
C ALA A 158 0.24 18.13 10.83
N HIS A 159 1.03 17.14 10.41
CA HIS A 159 1.84 16.29 11.28
C HIS A 159 3.27 16.12 10.74
N PRO A 160 4.28 15.82 11.60
CA PRO A 160 5.67 15.64 11.18
C PRO A 160 5.92 14.28 10.50
N MET A 161 5.17 14.01 9.42
CA MET A 161 5.26 12.80 8.62
C MET A 161 5.44 13.21 7.15
N THR A 162 6.42 12.62 6.47
CA THR A 162 6.57 12.78 5.02
C THR A 162 5.95 11.61 4.29
N PHE A 163 5.59 11.82 3.02
CA PHE A 163 5.00 10.76 2.22
C PHE A 163 5.52 10.75 0.79
N GLY A 164 5.46 9.57 0.17
CA GLY A 164 5.69 9.37 -1.26
C GLY A 164 4.48 8.65 -1.86
N VAL A 165 4.01 9.13 -3.01
CA VAL A 165 2.92 8.52 -3.77
C VAL A 165 3.48 7.97 -5.07
N LEU A 166 3.32 6.67 -5.29
CA LEU A 166 3.80 6.01 -6.48
C LEU A 166 2.62 5.58 -7.35
N ARG A 167 2.41 6.28 -8.47
CA ARG A 167 1.30 6.02 -9.41
C ARG A 167 1.73 4.98 -10.46
N TYR A 168 1.60 3.70 -10.12
CA TYR A 168 1.98 2.63 -11.03
C TYR A 168 1.04 2.52 -12.22
N PHE A 169 1.60 2.18 -13.37
CA PHE A 169 0.85 1.72 -14.53
C PHE A 169 0.58 0.21 -14.37
N ASN A 170 0.98 -0.59 -15.36
CA ASN A 170 0.86 -2.03 -15.32
C ASN A 170 2.16 -2.63 -14.81
N VAL A 171 2.05 -3.61 -13.92
CA VAL A 171 3.20 -4.34 -13.38
C VAL A 171 3.17 -5.76 -13.92
N ALA A 172 4.33 -6.24 -14.40
CA ALA A 172 4.52 -7.58 -14.92
C ALA A 172 5.94 -8.08 -14.60
N GLY A 173 6.15 -9.40 -14.71
CA GLY A 173 7.43 -10.06 -14.42
C GLY A 173 7.42 -10.83 -13.09
N ALA A 174 8.59 -11.29 -12.67
CA ALA A 174 8.79 -12.03 -11.43
C ALA A 174 10.22 -11.80 -10.93
N ASP A 175 10.49 -12.18 -9.68
CA ASP A 175 11.82 -12.13 -9.10
C ASP A 175 12.80 -12.98 -9.94
N PRO A 176 13.95 -12.45 -10.38
CA PRO A 176 14.93 -13.21 -11.16
C PRO A 176 15.48 -14.45 -10.43
N GLY A 177 15.48 -14.42 -9.09
CA GLY A 177 15.82 -15.55 -8.23
C GLY A 177 14.69 -16.58 -8.07
N LYS A 178 13.54 -16.38 -8.74
CA LYS A 178 12.34 -17.21 -8.69
C LYS A 178 11.74 -17.34 -7.29
N ARG A 179 11.93 -16.33 -6.44
CA ARG A 179 11.44 -16.32 -5.04
C ARG A 179 9.98 -15.86 -4.92
N SER A 180 9.55 -14.97 -5.80
CA SER A 180 8.16 -14.48 -5.87
C SER A 180 7.79 -14.15 -7.32
N GLY A 181 6.48 -14.11 -7.59
CA GLY A 181 5.91 -13.80 -8.90
C GLY A 181 4.43 -13.50 -8.78
N GLN A 182 3.78 -13.23 -9.91
CA GLN A 182 2.32 -13.08 -9.92
C GLN A 182 1.67 -14.43 -9.59
N SER A 183 0.68 -14.42 -8.71
CA SER A 183 -0.11 -15.60 -8.35
C SER A 183 -1.56 -15.19 -8.16
N THR A 184 -2.48 -16.06 -8.58
CA THR A 184 -3.93 -15.81 -8.66
C THR A 184 -4.71 -16.99 -8.13
#